data_AF-A0A7U9MVC9-F1
#
_entry.id   AF-A0A7U9MVC9-F1
#
_cell.length_a   1.000
_cell.length_b   1.000
_cell.length_c   1.000
_cell.angle_alpha   90.00
_cell.angle_beta   90.00
_cell.angle_gamma   90.00
#
_symmetry.space_group_name_H-M   'P 1'
#
loop_
_entity.id
_entity.type
_entity.pdbx_description
1 polymer ?
#
loop_
_entity_poly.entity_id
_entity_poly.type
_entity_poly.pdbx_seq_one_letter_code
_entity_poly.pdbx_strand_id
1 'polypeptide(L)'
;MSGTHKYPTISFRISPREREEIEAKIFASGMKKKDYFVRSCIYNRVCVVGKKETVYQIVEKLQEMQSRMEELAEQIKGEKPEVTTEEIRELQTTYEDMLKAIL
;
A
#
# COMPACT_ATOMS: atom_id res chain seq x y z
N MET A 1 -16.84 -30.34 -15.92
CA MET A 1 -16.24 -29.09 -15.42
C MET A 1 -15.23 -28.62 -16.46
N SER A 2 -15.48 -27.50 -17.14
CA SER A 2 -14.51 -26.92 -18.11
C SER A 2 -13.37 -26.25 -17.36
N GLY A 3 -12.50 -27.06 -16.73
CA GLY A 3 -11.40 -26.63 -15.87
C GLY A 3 -10.13 -26.22 -16.61
N THR A 4 -10.19 -26.02 -17.92
CA THR A 4 -9.04 -25.57 -18.71
C THR A 4 -9.02 -24.05 -18.76
N HIS A 5 -8.20 -23.45 -17.89
CA HIS A 5 -7.83 -22.04 -18.04
C HIS A 5 -7.27 -21.81 -19.44
N LYS A 6 -7.74 -20.75 -20.12
CA LYS A 6 -7.33 -20.44 -21.51
C LYS A 6 -5.83 -20.17 -21.65
N TYR A 7 -5.18 -19.75 -20.57
CA TYR A 7 -3.76 -19.36 -20.54
C TYR A 7 -3.06 -19.93 -19.29
N PRO A 8 -1.74 -20.17 -19.35
CA PRO A 8 -0.96 -20.68 -18.22
C PRO A 8 -0.87 -19.66 -17.07
N THR A 9 -0.70 -20.17 -15.85
CA THR A 9 -0.51 -19.36 -14.63
C THR A 9 0.98 -19.12 -14.39
N ILE A 10 1.34 -17.86 -14.08
CA ILE A 10 2.68 -17.47 -13.61
C ILE A 10 2.56 -17.09 -12.13
N SER A 11 3.40 -17.66 -11.28
CA SER A 11 3.46 -17.35 -9.85
C SER A 11 4.81 -16.75 -9.49
N PHE A 12 4.78 -15.70 -8.67
CA PHE A 12 5.96 -15.05 -8.12
C PHE A 12 6.10 -15.40 -6.65
N ARG A 13 7.34 -15.59 -6.18
CA ARG A 13 7.66 -15.66 -4.76
C ARG A 13 8.14 -14.28 -4.34
N ILE A 14 7.50 -13.73 -3.31
CA ILE A 14 7.83 -12.41 -2.77
C ILE A 14 8.00 -12.53 -1.27
N SER A 15 8.93 -11.78 -0.73
CA SER A 15 9.10 -11.56 0.70
C SER A 15 7.89 -10.79 1.28
N PRO A 16 7.67 -10.85 2.60
CA PRO A 16 6.62 -10.06 3.26
C PRO A 16 6.76 -8.55 2.97
N ARG A 17 8.00 -8.05 2.96
CA ARG A 17 8.32 -6.65 2.67
C ARG A 17 7.93 -6.24 1.24
N GLU A 18 8.32 -7.04 0.24
CA GLU A 18 7.92 -6.80 -1.16
C GLU A 18 6.40 -6.85 -1.32
N ARG A 19 5.71 -7.71 -0.55
CA ARG A 19 4.25 -7.76 -0.54
C ARG A 19 3.66 -6.44 -0.07
N GLU A 20 4.13 -5.86 1.03
CA GLU A 20 3.64 -4.56 1.53
C GLU A 20 3.80 -3.45 0.50
N GLU A 21 4.98 -3.35 -0.12
CA GLU A 21 5.23 -2.36 -1.18
C GLU A 21 4.30 -2.54 -2.39
N ILE A 22 4.03 -3.79 -2.77
CA ILE A 22 3.09 -4.10 -3.85
C ILE A 22 1.65 -3.71 -3.47
N GLU A 23 1.22 -3.98 -2.25
CA GLU A 23 -0.13 -3.58 -1.78
C GLU A 23 -0.28 -2.06 -1.76
N ALA A 24 0.74 -1.30 -1.31
CA ALA A 24 0.72 0.16 -1.36
C ALA A 24 0.57 0.69 -2.79
N LYS A 25 1.29 0.09 -3.76
CA LYS A 25 1.17 0.46 -5.19
C LYS A 25 -0.18 0.08 -5.78
N ILE A 26 -0.74 -1.08 -5.41
CA ILE A 26 -2.09 -1.48 -5.83
C ILE A 26 -3.11 -0.47 -5.31
N PHE A 27 -3.02 -0.12 -4.02
CA PHE A 27 -3.90 0.88 -3.39
C PHE A 27 -3.82 2.23 -4.11
N ALA A 28 -2.60 2.78 -4.28
CA ALA A 28 -2.39 4.05 -4.99
C ALA A 28 -2.89 4.01 -6.44
N SER A 29 -2.83 2.86 -7.09
CA SER A 29 -3.31 2.71 -8.47
C SER A 29 -4.84 2.74 -8.60
N GLY A 30 -5.58 2.46 -7.52
CA GLY A 30 -7.04 2.26 -7.57
C GLY A 30 -7.48 1.09 -8.48
N MET A 31 -6.56 0.22 -8.89
CA MET A 31 -6.86 -0.93 -9.74
C MET A 31 -7.15 -2.18 -8.91
N LYS A 32 -7.88 -3.13 -9.50
CA LYS A 32 -7.96 -4.47 -8.92
C LYS A 32 -6.58 -5.12 -8.99
N LYS A 33 -6.21 -5.87 -7.95
CA LYS A 33 -4.93 -6.58 -7.84
C LYS A 33 -4.51 -7.33 -9.12
N LYS A 34 -5.45 -8.07 -9.75
CA LYS A 34 -5.19 -8.77 -11.02
C LYS A 34 -4.77 -7.82 -12.15
N ASP A 35 -5.45 -6.67 -12.26
CA ASP A 35 -5.26 -5.72 -13.36
C ASP A 35 -3.96 -4.95 -13.16
N TYR A 36 -3.64 -4.63 -11.90
CA TYR A 36 -2.36 -4.06 -11.51
C TYR A 36 -1.19 -4.98 -11.89
N PHE A 37 -1.24 -6.27 -11.51
CA PHE A 37 -0.18 -7.21 -11.84
C PHE A 37 0.00 -7.38 -13.35
N VAL A 38 -1.08 -7.56 -14.10
CA VAL A 38 -1.00 -7.69 -15.57
C VAL A 38 -0.36 -6.45 -16.19
N ARG A 39 -0.79 -5.24 -15.82
CA ARG A 39 -0.21 -4.00 -16.35
C ARG A 39 1.24 -3.80 -15.92
N SER A 40 1.56 -4.10 -14.66
CA SER A 40 2.92 -4.00 -14.13
C SER A 40 3.86 -4.96 -14.85
N CYS A 41 3.43 -6.18 -15.16
CA CYS A 41 4.23 -7.15 -15.93
C CYS A 41 4.45 -6.73 -17.38
N ILE A 42 3.47 -6.08 -18.02
CA ILE A 42 3.58 -5.66 -19.42
C ILE A 42 4.44 -4.40 -19.56
N TYR A 43 4.24 -3.41 -18.69
CA TYR A 43 4.80 -2.06 -18.88
C TYR A 43 5.91 -1.70 -17.91
N ASN A 44 6.22 -2.53 -16.91
CA ASN A 44 7.12 -2.27 -15.76
C ASN A 44 6.78 -1.04 -14.91
N ARG A 45 5.92 -0.12 -15.41
CA ARG A 45 5.40 1.06 -14.73
C ARG A 45 3.91 1.15 -14.99
N VAL A 46 3.15 1.38 -13.92
CA VAL A 46 1.71 1.64 -14.01
C VAL A 46 1.49 3.14 -13.91
N CYS A 47 0.93 3.75 -14.96
CA CYS A 47 0.46 5.14 -14.93
C CYS A 47 -1.05 5.14 -14.76
N VAL A 48 -1.54 5.92 -13.80
CA VAL A 48 -2.96 6.06 -13.49
C VAL A 48 -3.43 7.48 -13.78
N VAL A 49 -4.54 7.58 -14.48
CA VAL A 49 -5.25 8.85 -14.64
C VAL A 49 -6.04 9.07 -13.36
N GLY A 50 -5.79 10.20 -12.69
CA GLY A 50 -6.41 10.54 -11.41
C GLY A 50 -7.92 10.64 -11.52
N LYS A 51 -8.62 9.56 -11.20
CA LYS A 51 -10.06 9.58 -10.99
C LYS A 51 -10.34 10.20 -9.64
N LYS A 52 -11.42 10.98 -9.57
CA LYS A 52 -11.82 11.67 -8.35
C LYS A 52 -11.97 10.71 -7.17
N GLU A 53 -12.57 9.55 -7.41
CA GLU A 53 -12.80 8.51 -6.40
C GLU A 53 -11.48 7.94 -5.85
N THR A 54 -10.52 7.66 -6.74
CA THR A 54 -9.20 7.13 -6.33
C THR A 54 -8.41 8.17 -5.56
N VAL A 55 -8.43 9.44 -6.00
CA VAL A 55 -7.76 10.52 -5.28
C VAL A 55 -8.34 10.71 -3.89
N TYR A 56 -9.67 10.66 -3.74
CA TYR A 56 -10.29 10.77 -2.41
C TYR A 56 -9.90 9.62 -1.48
N GLN A 57 -9.87 8.38 -1.96
CA GLN A 57 -9.43 7.24 -1.16
C GLN A 57 -7.97 7.40 -0.69
N ILE A 58 -7.09 7.92 -1.55
CA ILE A 58 -5.71 8.21 -1.19
C ILE A 58 -5.63 9.29 -0.12
N VAL A 59 -6.37 10.39 -0.29
CA VAL A 59 -6.40 11.51 0.67
C VAL A 59 -6.95 11.05 2.03
N GLU A 60 -8.04 10.30 2.06
CA GLU A 60 -8.64 9.74 3.27
C GLU A 60 -7.64 8.85 4.01
N LYS A 61 -6.92 7.99 3.28
CA LYS A 61 -5.90 7.13 3.88
C LYS A 61 -4.73 7.94 4.45
N LEU A 62 -4.28 8.97 3.74
CA LEU A 62 -3.23 9.87 4.23
C LEU A 62 -3.67 10.64 5.48
N GLN A 63 -4.95 11.01 5.58
CA GLN A 63 -5.50 11.66 6.78
C GLN A 63 -5.56 10.70 7.97
N GLU A 64 -6.07 9.47 7.78
CA GLU A 64 -6.05 8.42 8.81
C GLU A 64 -4.63 8.18 9.32
N MET A 65 -3.68 8.14 8.39
CA MET A 65 -2.27 8.03 8.66
C MET A 65 -1.78 9.26 9.47
N GLN A 66 -2.07 10.48 9.05
CA GLN A 66 -1.69 11.65 9.84
C GLN A 66 -2.24 11.60 11.27
N SER A 67 -3.53 11.28 11.44
CA SER A 67 -4.15 11.19 12.77
C SER A 67 -3.48 10.14 13.66
N ARG A 68 -3.14 8.96 13.10
CA ARG A 68 -2.42 7.93 13.84
C ARG A 68 -1.02 8.39 14.30
N MET A 69 -0.34 9.23 13.52
CA MET A 69 0.94 9.83 13.96
C MET A 69 0.75 10.82 15.11
N GLU A 70 -0.32 11.62 15.05
CA GLU A 70 -0.64 12.60 16.10
C GLU A 70 -0.97 11.90 17.43
N GLU A 71 -1.80 10.85 17.39
CA GLU A 71 -2.13 10.03 18.56
C GLU A 71 -0.87 9.42 19.21
N LEU A 72 0.04 8.88 18.40
CA LEU A 72 1.31 8.34 18.89
C LEU A 72 2.21 9.41 19.50
N ALA A 73 2.26 10.61 18.90
CA ALA A 73 3.02 11.72 19.45
C ALA A 73 2.47 12.17 20.81
N GLU A 74 1.15 12.13 21.01
CA GLU A 74 0.51 12.42 22.30
C GLU A 74 0.84 11.34 23.35
N GLN A 75 0.79 10.06 22.97
CA GLN A 75 1.15 8.95 23.87
C GLN A 75 2.61 9.04 24.34
N ILE A 76 3.53 9.40 23.45
CA ILE A 76 4.95 9.61 23.79
C ILE A 76 5.11 10.80 24.76
N LYS A 77 4.38 11.90 24.54
CA LYS A 77 4.42 13.08 25.42
C LYS A 77 3.76 12.83 26.78
N GLY A 78 2.80 11.92 26.87
CA GLY A 78 2.05 11.59 28.09
C GLY A 78 2.80 10.72 29.11
N GLU A 79 4.10 10.46 28.92
CA GLU A 79 4.98 9.69 29.82
C GLU A 79 4.52 8.25 30.17
N LYS A 80 3.54 7.70 29.42
CA LYS A 80 3.18 6.28 29.43
C LYS A 80 3.23 5.72 28.00
N PRO A 81 4.43 5.49 27.46
CA PRO A 81 4.54 4.84 26.15
C PRO A 81 4.13 3.38 26.30
N GLU A 82 2.87 3.07 26.01
CA GLU A 82 2.45 1.70 25.67
C GLU A 82 2.96 1.29 24.29
N VAL A 83 3.47 2.25 23.51
CA VAL A 83 3.98 2.07 22.15
C VAL A 83 5.41 1.53 22.17
N THR A 84 5.64 0.47 21.40
CA THR A 84 6.97 -0.13 21.21
C THR A 84 7.74 0.57 20.09
N THR A 85 9.07 0.50 20.16
CA THR A 85 9.97 0.99 19.11
C THR A 85 9.74 0.29 17.76
N GLU A 86 9.24 -0.94 17.79
CA GLU A 86 8.92 -1.74 16.60
C GLU A 86 7.69 -1.19 15.88
N GLU A 87 6.61 -0.88 16.61
CA GLU A 87 5.39 -0.27 16.04
C GLU A 87 5.67 1.07 15.36
N ILE A 88 6.56 1.89 15.93
CA ILE A 88 6.97 3.16 15.32
C ILE A 88 7.69 2.92 13.99
N ARG A 89 8.58 1.91 13.94
CA ARG A 89 9.32 1.57 12.71
C ARG A 89 8.41 0.99 11.64
N GLU A 90 7.47 0.12 12.02
CA GLU A 90 6.48 -0.44 11.10
C GLU A 90 5.61 0.67 10.50
N LEU A 91 5.20 1.64 11.32
CA LEU A 91 4.46 2.80 10.84
C LEU A 91 5.27 3.67 9.89
N GLN A 92 6.51 4.01 10.26
CA GLN A 92 7.40 4.75 9.37
C GLN A 92 7.52 4.05 8.01
N THR A 93 7.77 2.75 8.02
CA THR A 93 7.94 1.94 6.81
C THR A 93 6.67 1.96 5.94
N THR A 94 5.51 1.76 6.57
CA THR A 94 4.21 1.79 5.87
C THR A 94 3.95 3.14 5.21
N TYR A 95 4.39 4.24 5.84
CA TYR A 95 4.19 5.60 5.33
C TYR A 95 5.10 5.88 4.16
N GLU A 96 6.36 5.49 4.29
CA GLU A 96 7.32 5.61 3.20
C GLU A 96 6.84 4.85 1.96
N ASP A 97 6.25 3.67 2.11
CA ASP A 97 5.73 2.91 0.97
C ASP A 97 4.56 3.57 0.29
N MET A 98 3.64 4.10 1.08
CA MET A 98 2.49 4.83 0.56
C MET A 98 2.96 6.08 -0.21
N LEU A 99 3.89 6.85 0.37
CA LEU A 99 4.45 8.02 -0.30
C LEU A 99 5.21 7.65 -1.59
N LYS A 100 6.03 6.59 -1.55
CA LYS A 100 6.73 6.04 -2.73
C LYS A 100 5.78 5.53 -3.81
N ALA A 101 4.58 5.09 -3.44
CA ALA A 101 3.57 4.61 -4.38
C ALA A 101 2.78 5.76 -5.04
N ILE A 102 2.72 6.95 -4.43
CA ILE A 102 2.03 8.13 -4.97
C ILE A 102 2.94 8.96 -5.89
N LEU A 103 4.21 9.13 -5.51
CA LEU A 103 5.19 10.00 -6.18
C LEU A 103 5.88 9.30 -7.36
#